data_AF-A0A7W7YIN5-F1
#
_entry.id   AF-A0A7W7YIN5-F1
#
_cell.length_a   1.000
_cell.length_b   1.000
_cell.length_c   1.000
_cell.angle_alpha   90.00
_cell.angle_beta   90.00
_cell.angle_gamma   90.00
#
_symmetry.space_group_name_H-M   'P 1'
#
loop_
_entity.id
_entity.type
_entity.pdbx_description
1 polymer ?
#
loop_
_entity_poly.entity_id
_entity_poly.type
_entity_poly.pdbx_seq_one_letter_code
_entity_poly.pdbx_strand_id
1 'polypeptide(L)'
;MKIPLFLILTLLVLSRSFSQAEQFVLFDVTFPFTKADADNSTPSKSHYYVKSDRLNPQRPKDWTTPVDYRNGTVHVRLEVLDKPAGSAPTTWSVCYIPYKGQNHGYGCIGTGVYQEKGVYEKDIAMTSFWQNNDILWDQGIKEMHLVLKDHTNTHAHKRADSEKFFPTRVRMTLIQVSKGATYDAKLLPELSETAVKK
;
A
#
# COMPACT_ATOMS: atom_id res chain seq x y z
N MET A 1 38.88 -0.70 -55.63
CA MET A 1 38.30 -1.49 -54.52
C MET A 1 37.33 -0.59 -53.78
N LYS A 2 36.02 -0.70 -54.04
CA LYS A 2 34.99 0.22 -53.52
C LYS A 2 34.32 -0.44 -52.31
N ILE A 3 34.51 0.14 -51.13
CA ILE A 3 33.80 -0.27 -49.91
C ILE A 3 32.33 0.15 -50.08
N PRO A 4 31.34 -0.75 -49.99
CA PRO A 4 29.95 -0.37 -50.14
C PRO A 4 29.49 0.37 -48.88
N LEU A 5 29.11 1.64 -49.07
CA LEU A 5 28.56 2.57 -48.08
C LEU A 5 27.10 2.24 -47.69
N PHE A 6 26.78 0.95 -47.51
CA PHE A 6 25.42 0.49 -47.20
C PHE A 6 25.42 -0.46 -46.01
N LEU A 7 26.06 -0.06 -44.91
CA LEU A 7 25.92 -0.75 -43.63
C LEU A 7 25.96 0.23 -42.43
N ILE A 8 25.37 1.41 -42.60
CA ILE A 8 25.11 2.37 -41.51
C ILE A 8 23.61 2.68 -41.50
N LEU A 9 22.76 1.65 -41.35
CA LEU A 9 21.33 1.87 -41.17
C LEU A 9 20.62 0.67 -40.55
N THR A 10 21.02 0.21 -39.35
CA THR A 10 20.18 -0.68 -38.50
C THR A 10 20.74 -0.87 -37.08
N LEU A 11 21.23 0.20 -36.45
CA LEU A 11 21.43 0.21 -34.99
C LEU A 11 20.74 1.44 -34.36
N LEU A 12 19.51 1.74 -34.79
CA LEU A 12 18.53 2.26 -33.84
C LEU A 12 18.18 1.09 -32.93
N VAL A 13 19.02 0.92 -31.91
CA VAL A 13 18.67 0.20 -30.69
C VAL A 13 17.37 0.84 -30.24
N LEU A 14 16.26 0.16 -30.53
CA LEU A 14 15.00 0.37 -29.86
C LEU A 14 15.28 0.02 -28.41
N SER A 15 15.85 0.98 -27.68
CA SER A 15 15.73 1.07 -26.24
C SER A 15 14.22 1.08 -26.02
N ARG A 16 13.66 -0.11 -25.82
CA ARG A 16 12.40 -0.25 -25.12
C ARG A 16 12.70 0.30 -23.74
N SER A 17 12.64 1.62 -23.60
CA SER A 17 12.36 2.26 -22.33
C SER A 17 11.06 1.61 -21.93
N PHE A 18 11.14 0.59 -21.09
CA PHE A 18 9.99 0.16 -20.31
C PHE A 18 9.56 1.43 -19.60
N SER A 19 8.54 2.10 -20.13
CA SER A 19 7.92 3.23 -19.48
C SER A 19 7.31 2.66 -18.21
N GLN A 20 8.11 2.65 -17.16
CA GLN A 20 7.68 2.35 -15.81
C GLN A 20 6.86 3.57 -15.40
N ALA A 21 5.63 3.32 -14.94
CA ALA A 21 4.71 4.39 -14.63
C ALA A 21 5.25 5.22 -13.44
N GLU A 22 5.20 6.55 -13.51
CA GLU A 22 5.60 7.41 -12.38
C GLU A 22 4.78 7.13 -11.11
N GLN A 23 3.64 6.47 -11.25
CA GLN A 23 2.79 6.05 -10.14
C GLN A 23 2.01 4.80 -10.50
N PHE A 24 1.66 4.01 -9.48
CA PHE A 24 0.84 2.81 -9.65
C PHE A 24 0.04 2.50 -8.39
N VAL A 25 -1.15 1.93 -8.56
CA VAL A 25 -1.92 1.33 -7.46
C VAL A 25 -1.17 0.08 -6.99
N LEU A 26 -0.68 0.05 -5.75
CA LEU A 26 -0.08 -1.15 -5.16
C LEU A 26 -1.15 -2.16 -4.78
N PHE A 27 -2.24 -1.70 -4.17
CA PHE A 27 -3.46 -2.46 -3.95
C PHE A 27 -4.66 -1.54 -3.78
N ASP A 28 -5.83 -2.11 -4.03
CA ASP A 28 -7.14 -1.56 -3.67
C ASP A 28 -7.99 -2.72 -3.16
N VAL A 29 -8.29 -2.73 -1.86
CA VAL A 29 -9.01 -3.83 -1.22
C VAL A 29 -10.14 -3.30 -0.37
N THR A 30 -11.33 -3.88 -0.55
CA THR A 30 -12.46 -3.69 0.35
C THR A 30 -12.62 -4.93 1.22
N PHE A 31 -12.69 -4.77 2.54
CA PHE A 31 -12.78 -5.90 3.44
C PHE A 31 -13.51 -5.55 4.74
N PRO A 32 -14.36 -6.47 5.27
CA PRO A 32 -14.75 -6.44 6.66
C PRO A 32 -13.57 -6.92 7.52
N PHE A 33 -13.50 -6.42 8.75
CA PHE A 33 -12.56 -6.86 9.76
C PHE A 33 -13.27 -6.96 11.10
N THR A 34 -13.43 -8.19 11.56
CA THR A 34 -14.15 -8.53 12.79
C THR A 34 -13.17 -8.77 13.94
N LYS A 35 -13.71 -8.84 15.17
CA LYS A 35 -12.91 -9.23 16.34
C LYS A 35 -12.33 -10.64 16.17
N ALA A 36 -13.11 -11.56 15.59
CA ALA A 36 -12.67 -12.92 15.31
C ALA A 36 -11.49 -12.96 14.31
N ASP A 37 -11.53 -12.14 13.26
CA ASP A 37 -10.41 -12.02 12.32
C ASP A 37 -9.15 -11.51 13.03
N ALA A 38 -9.31 -10.50 13.90
CA ALA A 38 -8.20 -9.97 14.66
C ALA A 38 -7.64 -10.97 15.69
N ASP A 39 -8.48 -11.81 16.29
CA ASP A 39 -8.03 -12.78 17.30
C ASP A 39 -7.40 -14.05 16.71
N ASN A 40 -7.81 -14.42 15.49
CA ASN A 40 -7.50 -15.72 14.90
C ASN A 40 -6.68 -15.64 13.60
N SER A 41 -6.34 -14.43 13.14
CA SER A 41 -5.49 -14.25 11.95
C SER A 41 -4.15 -14.97 12.08
N THR A 42 -3.72 -15.60 10.98
CA THR A 42 -2.46 -16.34 10.88
C THR A 42 -1.60 -15.78 9.73
N PRO A 43 -0.26 -15.70 9.88
CA PRO A 43 0.55 -16.24 10.98
C PRO A 43 0.47 -15.45 12.30
N SER A 44 0.10 -14.18 12.24
CA SER A 44 0.01 -13.28 13.40
C SER A 44 -1.40 -12.71 13.56
N LYS A 45 -1.85 -12.65 14.81
CA LYS A 45 -3.09 -11.98 15.22
C LYS A 45 -3.08 -10.49 14.85
N SER A 46 -4.25 -9.87 14.75
CA SER A 46 -4.52 -8.47 14.37
C SER A 46 -4.34 -8.10 12.91
N HIS A 47 -3.87 -9.03 12.08
CA HIS A 47 -3.42 -8.70 10.73
C HIS A 47 -4.47 -9.10 9.71
N TYR A 48 -4.86 -8.14 8.88
CA TYR A 48 -5.42 -8.43 7.57
C TYR A 48 -4.28 -8.47 6.55
N TYR A 49 -4.10 -9.63 5.91
CA TYR A 49 -3.03 -9.86 4.95
C TYR A 49 -3.51 -9.51 3.54
N VAL A 50 -2.80 -8.63 2.85
CA VAL A 50 -2.94 -8.40 1.40
C VAL A 50 -1.78 -9.12 0.72
N LYS A 51 -2.09 -10.30 0.16
CA LYS A 51 -1.10 -11.19 -0.46
C LYS A 51 -1.02 -10.94 -1.96
N SER A 52 -0.13 -11.66 -2.64
CA SER A 52 0.22 -11.43 -4.05
C SER A 52 -0.96 -11.44 -5.02
N ASP A 53 -2.04 -12.16 -4.73
CA ASP A 53 -3.29 -12.19 -5.51
C ASP A 53 -4.08 -10.87 -5.47
N ARG A 54 -3.84 -10.05 -4.44
CA ARG A 54 -4.48 -8.74 -4.23
C ARG A 54 -3.49 -7.56 -4.29
N LEU A 55 -2.23 -7.85 -4.61
CA LEU A 55 -1.24 -6.83 -4.93
C LEU A 55 -1.13 -6.66 -6.45
N ASN A 56 -0.72 -5.47 -6.87
CA ASN A 56 -0.39 -5.21 -8.26
C ASN A 56 0.69 -6.22 -8.73
N PRO A 57 0.41 -7.04 -9.76
CA PRO A 57 1.35 -8.02 -10.27
C PRO A 57 2.54 -7.39 -10.99
N GLN A 58 2.43 -6.12 -11.40
CA GLN A 58 3.48 -5.32 -12.03
C GLN A 58 4.27 -4.46 -11.04
N ARG A 59 4.03 -4.60 -9.72
CA ARG A 59 4.79 -3.86 -8.71
C ARG A 59 6.31 -4.08 -8.88
N PRO A 60 7.16 -3.07 -8.61
CA PRO A 60 8.59 -3.19 -8.85
C PRO A 60 9.24 -4.28 -8.01
N LYS A 61 10.21 -4.98 -8.62
CA LYS A 61 11.12 -5.90 -7.91
C LYS A 61 12.26 -5.14 -7.23
N ASP A 62 12.57 -3.96 -7.72
CA ASP A 62 13.50 -2.99 -7.13
C ASP A 62 12.77 -1.64 -7.11
N TRP A 63 12.69 -1.01 -5.94
CA TRP A 63 11.95 0.24 -5.73
C TRP A 63 12.85 1.47 -5.83
N THR A 64 14.14 1.28 -6.12
CA THR A 64 15.17 2.32 -6.27
C THR A 64 15.56 2.55 -7.73
N THR A 65 15.40 1.54 -8.59
CA THR A 65 15.74 1.60 -10.02
C THR A 65 14.83 0.69 -10.86
N PRO A 66 14.51 1.04 -12.12
CA PRO A 66 14.89 2.27 -12.84
C PRO A 66 14.07 3.50 -12.44
N VAL A 67 13.00 3.32 -11.65
CA VAL A 67 12.18 4.41 -11.10
C VAL A 67 12.32 4.41 -9.59
N ASP A 68 12.66 5.56 -9.03
CA ASP A 68 12.92 5.74 -7.60
C ASP A 68 11.61 5.98 -6.84
N TYR A 69 10.90 4.91 -6.49
CA TYR A 69 9.75 4.99 -5.57
C TYR A 69 10.20 5.11 -4.12
N ARG A 70 11.38 4.58 -3.77
CA ARG A 70 11.94 4.61 -2.41
C ARG A 70 12.04 6.04 -1.85
N ASN A 71 12.33 7.02 -2.69
CA ASN A 71 12.44 8.42 -2.28
C ASN A 71 11.25 9.27 -2.75
N GLY A 72 10.14 8.63 -3.13
CA GLY A 72 8.89 9.28 -3.49
C GLY A 72 7.89 9.37 -2.32
N THR A 73 6.61 9.28 -2.65
CA THR A 73 5.49 9.31 -1.71
C THR A 73 4.57 8.11 -1.92
N VAL A 74 3.88 7.72 -0.86
CA VAL A 74 2.70 6.86 -0.95
C VAL A 74 1.47 7.69 -0.65
N HIS A 75 0.49 7.67 -1.55
CA HIS A 75 -0.85 8.18 -1.29
C HIS A 75 -1.69 7.05 -0.70
N VAL A 76 -2.24 7.30 0.50
CA VAL A 76 -3.11 6.38 1.21
C VAL A 76 -4.51 6.93 1.20
N ARG A 77 -5.47 6.15 0.67
CA ARG A 77 -6.90 6.41 0.78
C ARG A 77 -7.56 5.34 1.63
N LEU A 78 -8.11 5.75 2.76
CA LEU A 78 -8.90 4.92 3.66
C LEU A 78 -10.36 5.39 3.60
N GLU A 79 -11.22 4.55 3.04
CA GLU A 79 -12.66 4.75 3.05
C GLU A 79 -13.29 3.84 4.10
N VAL A 80 -13.84 4.44 5.15
CA VAL A 80 -14.49 3.76 6.26
C VAL A 80 -15.96 3.60 5.93
N LEU A 81 -16.34 2.38 5.54
CA LEU A 81 -17.69 2.03 5.12
C LEU A 81 -18.58 1.70 6.32
N ASP A 82 -18.02 0.96 7.28
CA ASP A 82 -18.67 0.61 8.55
C ASP A 82 -17.74 0.77 9.74
N LYS A 83 -18.29 1.31 10.82
CA LYS A 83 -17.61 1.53 12.10
C LYS A 83 -18.59 1.25 13.24
N PRO A 84 -18.16 0.66 14.37
CA PRO A 84 -19.01 0.53 15.54
C PRO A 84 -19.42 1.89 16.10
N ALA A 85 -20.53 1.91 16.81
CA ALA A 85 -21.01 3.12 17.49
C ALA A 85 -20.00 3.64 18.53
N GLY A 86 -20.05 4.94 18.82
CA GLY A 86 -19.25 5.57 19.87
C GLY A 86 -17.94 6.21 19.41
N SER A 87 -17.69 6.28 18.09
CA SER A 87 -16.67 7.15 17.48
C SER A 87 -15.26 7.04 18.08
N ALA A 88 -14.89 5.82 18.54
CA ALA A 88 -13.60 5.58 19.16
C ALA A 88 -12.46 5.93 18.18
N PRO A 89 -11.48 6.75 18.59
CA PRO A 89 -10.33 7.11 17.76
C PRO A 89 -9.54 5.89 17.30
N THR A 90 -9.52 5.65 15.99
CA THR A 90 -9.00 4.43 15.37
C THR A 90 -8.00 4.76 14.27
N THR A 91 -7.01 3.91 14.04
CA THR A 91 -6.05 4.05 12.95
C THR A 91 -5.66 2.68 12.40
N TRP A 92 -5.08 2.66 11.20
CA TRP A 92 -4.46 1.47 10.64
C TRP A 92 -2.95 1.67 10.51
N SER A 93 -2.18 0.70 10.98
CA SER A 93 -0.80 0.53 10.49
C SER A 93 -0.84 -0.27 9.19
N VAL A 94 -0.14 0.23 8.18
CA VAL A 94 0.00 -0.42 6.87
C VAL A 94 1.47 -0.74 6.68
N CYS A 95 1.80 -2.03 6.75
CA CYS A 95 3.17 -2.50 6.80
C CYS A 95 3.58 -3.17 5.48
N TYR A 96 4.76 -2.80 5.01
CA TYR A 96 5.43 -3.35 3.84
C TYR A 96 6.26 -4.54 4.26
N ILE A 97 5.97 -5.70 3.68
CA ILE A 97 6.71 -6.94 3.92
C ILE A 97 7.53 -7.25 2.68
N PRO A 98 8.87 -7.06 2.72
CA PRO A 98 9.72 -7.33 1.59
C PRO A 98 9.93 -8.84 1.36
N TYR A 99 10.44 -9.19 0.17
CA TYR A 99 11.01 -10.53 -0.02
C TYR A 99 12.26 -10.74 0.83
N LYS A 100 13.04 -9.68 1.03
CA LYS A 100 14.22 -9.67 1.88
C LYS A 100 14.22 -8.43 2.76
N GLY A 101 14.16 -8.65 4.06
CA GLY A 101 14.33 -7.62 5.07
C GLY A 101 15.67 -7.76 5.78
N GLN A 102 15.98 -6.81 6.64
CA GLN A 102 17.05 -6.86 7.62
C GLN A 102 16.51 -6.49 9.00
N ASN A 103 17.21 -6.86 10.08
CA ASN A 103 16.74 -6.67 11.45
C ASN A 103 15.32 -7.24 11.67
N HIS A 104 14.32 -6.38 11.87
CA HIS A 104 12.92 -6.78 12.06
C HIS A 104 12.22 -7.16 10.74
N GLY A 105 12.75 -6.67 9.62
CA GLY A 105 12.39 -7.11 8.28
C GLY A 105 11.07 -6.57 7.74
N TYR A 106 10.56 -5.45 8.26
CA TYR A 106 9.40 -4.74 7.72
C TYR A 106 9.42 -3.25 8.09
N GLY A 107 8.51 -2.47 7.53
CA GLY A 107 8.33 -1.06 7.85
C GLY A 107 6.89 -0.61 7.62
N CYS A 108 6.40 0.32 8.42
CA CYS A 108 4.98 0.69 8.42
C CYS A 108 4.74 2.19 8.30
N ILE A 109 3.64 2.52 7.63
CA ILE A 109 2.97 3.82 7.69
C ILE A 109 1.72 3.74 8.56
N GLY A 110 1.23 4.89 9.01
CA GLY A 110 -0.07 5.02 9.64
C GLY A 110 -1.04 5.79 8.75
N THR A 111 -2.30 5.36 8.68
CA THR A 111 -3.36 6.06 7.91
C THR A 111 -3.76 7.40 8.53
N GLY A 112 -3.31 7.70 9.74
CA GLY A 112 -3.90 8.75 10.57
C GLY A 112 -5.11 8.25 11.35
N VAL A 113 -5.59 9.06 12.29
CA VAL A 113 -6.71 8.73 13.16
C VAL A 113 -8.02 9.13 12.50
N TYR A 114 -9.01 8.23 12.53
CA TYR A 114 -10.38 8.47 12.13
C TYR A 114 -11.35 8.15 13.27
N GLN A 115 -12.50 8.81 13.27
CA GLN A 115 -13.56 8.61 14.26
C GLN A 115 -14.91 8.28 13.63
N GLU A 116 -15.10 8.58 12.35
CA GLU A 116 -16.38 8.43 11.66
C GLU A 116 -16.23 7.59 10.39
N LYS A 117 -17.38 7.28 9.79
CA LYS A 117 -17.43 6.82 8.40
C LYS A 117 -16.99 7.95 7.46
N GLY A 118 -16.46 7.59 6.29
CA GLY A 118 -16.05 8.56 5.28
C GLY A 118 -14.69 8.27 4.69
N VAL A 119 -14.20 9.19 3.86
CA VAL A 119 -12.93 9.08 3.14
C VAL A 119 -11.86 9.90 3.85
N TYR A 120 -10.74 9.25 4.13
CA TYR A 120 -9.56 9.84 4.77
C TYR A 120 -8.35 9.59 3.87
N GLU A 121 -7.71 10.66 3.44
CA GLU A 121 -6.60 10.61 2.50
C GLU A 121 -5.36 11.27 3.07
N LYS A 122 -4.19 10.71 2.75
CA LYS A 122 -2.91 11.25 3.19
C LYS A 122 -1.77 10.84 2.27
N ASP A 123 -0.93 11.81 1.94
CA ASP A 123 0.38 11.57 1.34
C ASP A 123 1.45 11.37 2.42
N ILE A 124 2.27 10.35 2.27
CA ILE A 124 3.30 9.99 3.23
C ILE A 124 4.62 9.81 2.49
N ALA A 125 5.67 10.50 2.92
CA ALA A 125 6.99 10.33 2.34
C ALA A 125 7.48 8.89 2.58
N MET A 126 7.98 8.23 1.53
CA MET A 126 8.49 6.85 1.61
C MET A 126 9.68 6.72 2.58
N THR A 127 10.34 7.82 2.94
CA THR A 127 11.44 7.90 3.91
C THR A 127 11.00 8.04 5.37
N SER A 128 9.71 8.29 5.63
CA SER A 128 9.18 8.61 6.98
C SER A 128 8.64 7.40 7.75
N PHE A 129 8.76 6.20 7.19
CA PHE A 129 8.11 5.02 7.76
C PHE A 129 8.81 4.62 9.06
N TRP A 130 8.05 4.05 9.98
CA TRP A 130 8.66 3.35 11.10
C TRP A 130 9.39 2.12 10.56
N GLN A 131 10.64 1.90 11.00
CA GLN A 131 11.53 0.84 10.52
C GLN A 131 11.79 0.83 9.00
N ASN A 132 11.75 2.00 8.35
CA ASN A 132 11.97 2.10 6.91
C ASN A 132 13.30 1.49 6.42
N ASN A 133 14.34 1.58 7.26
CA ASN A 133 15.68 1.05 6.98
C ASN A 133 15.77 -0.47 7.16
N ASP A 134 14.76 -1.14 7.71
CA ASP A 134 14.74 -2.60 7.87
C ASP A 134 14.26 -3.32 6.59
N ILE A 135 13.87 -2.56 5.57
CA ILE A 135 13.47 -3.05 4.25
C ILE A 135 14.62 -2.89 3.27
N LEU A 136 14.99 -3.98 2.57
CA LEU A 136 15.86 -3.91 1.40
C LEU A 136 15.00 -3.60 0.16
N TRP A 137 14.88 -2.31 -0.16
CA TRP A 137 13.96 -1.80 -1.17
C TRP A 137 14.30 -2.22 -2.60
N ASP A 138 15.55 -2.61 -2.83
CA ASP A 138 16.05 -3.21 -4.06
C ASP A 138 15.62 -4.68 -4.25
N GLN A 139 14.97 -5.28 -3.24
CA GLN A 139 14.53 -6.68 -3.25
C GLN A 139 13.01 -6.85 -3.35
N GLY A 140 12.28 -5.73 -3.43
CA GLY A 140 10.85 -5.70 -3.73
C GLY A 140 9.95 -6.13 -2.58
N ILE A 141 8.64 -5.94 -2.78
CA ILE A 141 7.61 -6.15 -1.77
C ILE A 141 6.84 -7.44 -2.04
N LYS A 142 6.77 -8.31 -1.04
CA LYS A 142 6.12 -9.62 -1.10
C LYS A 142 4.63 -9.53 -0.81
N GLU A 143 4.27 -8.84 0.27
CA GLU A 143 2.89 -8.68 0.75
C GLU A 143 2.75 -7.42 1.60
N MET A 144 1.50 -7.04 1.90
CA MET A 144 1.19 -5.92 2.78
C MET A 144 0.35 -6.40 3.96
N HIS A 145 0.62 -5.87 5.15
CA HIS A 145 -0.08 -6.24 6.37
C HIS A 145 -0.81 -5.02 6.92
N LEU A 146 -2.13 -5.14 7.13
CA LEU A 146 -2.97 -4.07 7.66
C LEU A 146 -3.38 -4.41 9.08
N VAL A 147 -3.09 -3.52 10.03
CA VAL A 147 -3.33 -3.75 11.46
C VAL A 147 -4.17 -2.63 12.04
N LEU A 148 -5.37 -2.98 12.54
CA LEU A 148 -6.25 -2.05 13.22
C LEU A 148 -5.74 -1.73 14.63
N LYS A 149 -5.60 -0.44 14.94
CA LYS A 149 -5.07 0.07 16.20
C LYS A 149 -5.93 1.20 16.76
N ASP A 150 -5.79 1.45 18.05
CA ASP A 150 -6.28 2.69 18.65
C ASP A 150 -5.33 3.86 18.34
N HIS A 151 -5.73 5.08 18.70
CA HIS A 151 -4.92 6.29 18.52
C HIS A 151 -3.57 6.30 19.27
N THR A 152 -3.36 5.39 20.23
CA THR A 152 -2.09 5.23 20.97
C THR A 152 -1.18 4.17 20.36
N ASN A 153 -1.52 3.65 19.17
CA ASN A 153 -0.86 2.53 18.51
C ASN A 153 -1.00 1.16 19.22
N THR A 154 -1.96 1.02 20.13
CA THR A 154 -2.30 -0.27 20.73
C THR A 154 -3.12 -1.09 19.74
N HIS A 155 -2.83 -2.38 19.57
CA HIS A 155 -3.64 -3.26 18.72
C HIS A 155 -5.08 -3.29 19.23
N ALA A 156 -6.05 -2.95 18.38
CA ALA A 156 -7.43 -2.74 18.80
C ALA A 156 -8.04 -3.96 19.51
N HIS A 157 -7.70 -5.18 19.08
CA HIS A 157 -8.22 -6.41 19.69
C HIS A 157 -7.71 -6.68 21.12
N LYS A 158 -6.62 -6.02 21.54
CA LYS A 158 -6.06 -6.11 22.91
C LYS A 158 -6.67 -5.09 23.87
N ARG A 159 -7.47 -4.15 23.36
CA ARG A 159 -8.19 -3.18 24.19
C ARG A 159 -9.20 -3.90 25.07
N ALA A 160 -9.36 -3.42 26.31
CA ALA A 160 -10.43 -3.89 27.19
C ALA A 160 -11.81 -3.61 26.59
N ASP A 161 -11.95 -2.47 25.90
CA ASP A 161 -13.15 -2.02 25.18
C ASP A 161 -13.07 -2.29 23.66
N SER A 162 -12.60 -3.48 23.29
CA SER A 162 -12.36 -3.84 21.88
C SER A 162 -13.62 -3.77 21.00
N GLU A 163 -14.81 -3.90 21.57
CA GLU A 163 -16.10 -3.77 20.90
C GLU A 163 -16.32 -2.40 20.23
N LYS A 164 -15.58 -1.37 20.64
CA LYS A 164 -15.63 -0.04 20.00
C LYS A 164 -14.91 0.02 18.65
N PHE A 165 -14.12 -0.99 18.32
CA PHE A 165 -13.28 -1.04 17.12
C PHE A 165 -13.76 -2.09 16.11
N PHE A 166 -14.52 -3.09 16.54
CA PHE A 166 -15.01 -4.18 15.70
C PHE A 166 -16.53 -4.36 15.78
N PRO A 167 -17.18 -4.81 14.70
CA PRO A 167 -16.61 -4.97 13.36
C PRO A 167 -16.43 -3.61 12.67
N THR A 168 -15.43 -3.53 11.80
CA THR A 168 -15.28 -2.39 10.88
C THR A 168 -15.21 -2.91 9.45
N ARG A 169 -15.67 -2.13 8.47
CA ARG A 169 -15.49 -2.44 7.05
C ARG A 169 -14.88 -1.24 6.38
N VAL A 170 -13.82 -1.47 5.61
CA VAL A 170 -13.07 -0.39 4.95
C VAL A 170 -12.74 -0.77 3.51
N ARG A 171 -12.59 0.23 2.64
CA ARG A 171 -11.83 0.14 1.40
C ARG A 171 -10.52 0.89 1.59
N MET A 172 -9.40 0.23 1.34
CA MET A 172 -8.08 0.83 1.45
C MET A 172 -7.35 0.73 0.11
N THR A 173 -6.89 1.89 -0.37
CA THR A 173 -6.12 2.00 -1.61
C THR A 173 -4.77 2.61 -1.27
N LEU A 174 -3.70 1.97 -1.74
CA LEU A 174 -2.34 2.50 -1.65
C LEU A 174 -1.79 2.74 -3.05
N ILE A 175 -1.40 3.97 -3.33
CA ILE A 175 -0.80 4.37 -4.61
C ILE A 175 0.62 4.81 -4.35
N GLN A 176 1.57 4.21 -5.06
CA GLN A 176 2.97 4.62 -5.03
C GLN A 176 3.20 5.70 -6.06
N VAL A 177 3.97 6.71 -5.70
CA VAL A 177 4.36 7.83 -6.55
C VAL A 177 5.88 7.97 -6.47
N SER A 178 6.53 7.97 -7.62
CA SER A 178 7.98 8.05 -7.71
C SER A 178 8.50 9.43 -7.30
N LYS A 179 9.78 9.48 -6.92
CA LYS A 179 10.49 10.72 -6.61
C LYS A 179 10.30 11.76 -7.72
N GLY A 180 9.86 12.95 -7.33
CA GLY A 180 9.67 14.09 -8.24
C GLY A 180 8.35 14.07 -9.02
N ALA A 181 7.60 12.97 -8.98
CA ALA A 181 6.26 12.91 -9.56
C ALA A 181 5.22 13.44 -8.56
N THR A 182 4.05 13.79 -9.09
CA THR A 182 2.89 14.24 -8.31
C THR A 182 1.78 13.20 -8.42
N TYR A 183 1.09 12.95 -7.32
CA TYR A 183 -0.08 12.08 -7.31
C TYR A 183 -1.15 12.54 -8.32
N ASP A 184 -1.66 11.61 -9.13
CA ASP A 184 -2.82 11.81 -10.00
C ASP A 184 -4.03 11.03 -9.47
N ALA A 185 -5.05 11.76 -9.03
CA ALA A 185 -6.29 11.20 -8.50
C ALA A 185 -7.05 10.32 -9.51
N LYS A 186 -6.78 10.45 -10.82
CA LYS A 186 -7.39 9.59 -11.86
C LYS A 186 -7.01 8.12 -11.72
N LEU A 187 -5.95 7.79 -10.98
CA LEU A 187 -5.56 6.40 -10.70
C LEU A 187 -6.43 5.72 -9.65
N LEU A 188 -7.25 6.46 -8.90
CA LEU A 188 -8.27 5.83 -8.08
C LEU A 188 -9.22 5.09 -9.02
N PRO A 189 -9.38 3.77 -8.88
CA PRO A 189 -10.40 3.06 -9.64
C PRO A 189 -11.73 3.74 -9.32
N GLU A 190 -12.42 4.24 -10.37
CA GLU A 190 -13.75 4.82 -10.21
C GLU A 190 -14.56 3.86 -9.33
N LEU A 191 -15.21 4.42 -8.31
CA LEU A 191 -16.12 3.67 -7.46
C LEU A 191 -17.02 2.90 -8.41
N SER A 192 -16.87 1.58 -8.51
CA SER A 192 -17.85 0.78 -9.20
C SER A 192 -19.14 0.99 -8.40
N GLU A 193 -20.03 1.86 -8.90
CA GLU A 193 -21.34 2.18 -8.33
C GLU A 193 -22.25 0.93 -8.23
N THR A 194 -21.74 -0.24 -8.62
CA THR A 194 -22.36 -1.54 -8.54
C THR A 194 -22.55 -2.07 -7.12
N ALA A 195 -22.02 -1.40 -6.07
CA ALA A 195 -22.31 -1.77 -4.68
C ALA A 195 -23.58 -1.12 -4.08
N VAL A 196 -24.33 -0.33 -4.85
CA VAL A 196 -25.64 0.20 -4.46
C VAL A 196 -26.68 -0.10 -5.54
N LYS A 197 -26.89 -1.37 -5.88
CA LYS A 197 -28.14 -1.83 -6.54
C LYS A 197 -28.56 -3.23 -6.07
N LYS A 198 -29.39 -3.22 -5.02
CA LYS A 198 -30.54 -4.07 -4.66
C LYS A 198 -30.47 -4.61 -3.24
#